data_AF-A0A954Q0V5-F1
#
_entry.id   AF-A0A954Q0V5-F1
#
_cell.length_a   1.000
_cell.length_b   1.000
_cell.length_c   1.000
_cell.angle_alpha   90.00
_cell.angle_beta   90.00
_cell.angle_gamma   90.00
#
_symmetry.space_group_name_H-M   'P 1'
#
loop_
_entity.id
_entity.type
_entity.pdbx_description
1 polymer ?
#
loop_
_entity_poly.entity_id
_entity_poly.type
_entity_poly.pdbx_seq_one_letter_code
_entity_poly.pdbx_strand_id
1 'polypeptide(L)'
;MKSLSTRRSASLGTAATTFLCCAMGLLLANPAIAADGTKYAHSDGNARFLHHITLYDADNQRIEPASTTPYSSSKTCGRCHDYETISHGWHFNAFMSDSVDGREGEPWIWTDPRTGTQLPLSYRKWKQTFDPRDLGIGQWDMVRQFGGRIPGGGPGHAPMNEGANKPTDEQADEQADEQPREGKTAESDNRVSRWPLTGSLEIDCLACHGVSGSYDFNARRDQIAKQNFAWAATAGMQIGTIQGEVSRIKDGADPAEDAIKDKLPKVKYDANRFADDGTVFVDLVRQPQNNSCYQCHSNRTVGHSGIEARWTHDQDIHLRAGMQCVDCHRNGIDHHLVRGFPGELHPSGQDMLTLSCAGCHLGGDFVDDLDRAMGKQSTTTRESGTGLSGRLGSPRPQHAGLPPLHFEKLSCTACHGGPLPREQAIGIMTSLAHSLGEKGHRVGNELPRIAGPVYAKGDDGRVYPQRVVWPAFWGSIADGKLTPLNPDQVFDVTRKSLRVRNDFVTELLEPKLGSSEMKAILGDERYRVKPEEWSEEERSKVASATKEAGKKLF
;
A
#
# COMPACT_ATOMS: atom_id res chain seq x y z
N MET A 1 50.39 -32.99 -81.75
CA MET A 1 51.56 -33.56 -81.06
C MET A 1 52.71 -32.54 -81.06
N LYS A 2 52.81 -31.71 -80.01
CA LYS A 2 53.85 -30.69 -79.71
C LYS A 2 53.79 -30.51 -78.19
N SER A 3 54.78 -30.83 -77.34
CA SER A 3 56.17 -30.36 -77.15
C SER A 3 56.29 -28.98 -76.48
N LEU A 4 56.80 -28.99 -75.22
CA LEU A 4 57.64 -27.98 -74.49
C LEU A 4 57.04 -26.56 -74.31
N SER A 5 57.39 -25.68 -73.36
CA SER A 5 58.12 -25.65 -72.08
C SER A 5 58.00 -24.19 -71.57
N THR A 6 57.84 -24.00 -70.25
CA THR A 6 58.34 -22.87 -69.41
C THR A 6 57.96 -21.38 -69.58
N ARG A 7 57.51 -20.83 -68.43
CA ARG A 7 57.90 -19.59 -67.69
C ARG A 7 57.22 -18.22 -67.97
N ARG A 8 56.69 -17.68 -66.84
CA ARG A 8 56.69 -16.29 -66.27
C ARG A 8 56.30 -15.14 -67.23
N SER A 9 55.45 -14.16 -66.89
CA SER A 9 55.42 -13.31 -65.69
C SER A 9 54.16 -12.42 -65.69
N ALA A 10 53.83 -11.90 -64.51
CA ALA A 10 52.69 -11.04 -64.17
C ALA A 10 52.61 -9.70 -64.95
N SER A 11 51.40 -9.18 -65.12
CA SER A 11 50.95 -7.93 -64.48
C SER A 11 49.44 -7.69 -64.65
N LEU A 12 48.96 -6.85 -63.74
CA LEU A 12 47.61 -6.43 -63.40
C LEU A 12 46.70 -6.00 -64.56
N GLY A 13 45.41 -6.32 -64.39
CA GLY A 13 44.41 -5.27 -64.24
C GLY A 13 43.60 -4.93 -65.49
N THR A 14 42.36 -5.42 -65.54
CA THR A 14 41.10 -4.65 -65.65
C THR A 14 39.97 -5.60 -65.97
N ALA A 15 39.04 -5.81 -65.03
CA ALA A 15 37.69 -6.24 -65.36
C ALA A 15 36.74 -5.58 -64.37
N ALA A 16 36.18 -4.47 -64.83
CA ALA A 16 35.10 -3.75 -64.19
C ALA A 16 33.95 -4.72 -63.94
N THR A 17 33.62 -4.94 -62.67
CA THR A 17 32.32 -5.48 -62.29
C THR A 17 31.71 -4.48 -61.32
N THR A 18 30.74 -3.75 -61.84
CA THR A 18 29.93 -2.76 -61.16
C THR A 18 29.20 -3.40 -59.99
N PHE A 19 29.79 -3.37 -58.79
CA PHE A 19 29.05 -3.53 -57.55
C PHE A 19 28.57 -2.15 -57.13
N LEU A 20 27.29 -1.90 -57.39
CA LEU A 20 26.57 -0.74 -56.91
C LEU A 20 26.58 -0.79 -55.36
N CYS A 21 27.41 0.06 -54.75
CA CYS A 21 27.40 0.32 -53.32
C CYS A 21 26.05 0.91 -52.91
N CYS A 22 25.06 0.07 -52.63
CA CYS A 22 24.01 0.44 -51.67
C CYS A 22 24.62 0.33 -50.27
N ALA A 23 25.29 1.39 -49.85
CA ALA A 23 25.52 1.65 -48.44
C ALA A 23 24.14 1.88 -47.77
N MET A 24 23.44 0.79 -47.45
CA MET A 24 22.46 0.80 -46.37
C MET A 24 23.25 0.96 -45.08
N GLY A 25 23.65 2.20 -44.79
CA GLY A 25 23.83 2.63 -43.43
C GLY A 25 22.48 2.43 -42.75
N LEU A 26 22.30 1.26 -42.12
CA LEU A 26 21.43 1.13 -40.97
C LEU A 26 22.04 2.06 -39.91
N LEU A 27 21.72 3.34 -40.02
CA LEU A 27 21.46 4.19 -38.88
C LEU A 27 20.36 3.47 -38.11
N LEU A 28 20.76 2.48 -37.31
CA LEU A 28 20.11 2.23 -36.04
C LEU A 28 20.30 3.55 -35.29
N ALA A 29 19.41 4.49 -35.55
CA ALA A 29 19.09 5.53 -34.61
C ALA A 29 18.66 4.75 -33.37
N ASN A 30 19.64 4.47 -32.51
CA ASN A 30 19.36 4.20 -31.12
C ASN A 30 18.48 5.39 -30.73
N PRO A 31 17.19 5.18 -30.38
CA PRO A 31 16.46 6.27 -29.80
C PRO A 31 17.21 6.53 -28.51
N ALA A 32 18.09 7.52 -28.50
CA ALA A 32 18.41 8.24 -27.30
C ALA A 32 17.03 8.63 -26.78
N ILE A 33 16.57 7.87 -25.78
CA ILE A 33 15.26 8.01 -25.16
C ILE A 33 15.18 9.48 -24.80
N ALA A 34 14.38 10.22 -25.58
CA ALA A 34 14.11 11.61 -25.30
C ALA A 34 13.52 11.69 -23.89
N ALA A 35 13.93 12.70 -23.12
CA ALA A 35 13.49 12.95 -21.76
C ALA A 35 11.99 12.61 -21.58
N ASP A 36 11.73 11.66 -20.68
CA ASP A 36 10.42 11.21 -20.19
C ASP A 36 9.31 10.84 -21.20
N GLY A 37 9.53 10.84 -22.52
CA GLY A 37 8.58 10.30 -23.52
C GLY A 37 7.15 10.87 -23.48
N THR A 38 6.87 11.90 -22.67
CA THR A 38 5.51 12.41 -22.49
C THR A 38 5.16 13.37 -23.62
N LYS A 39 3.93 13.29 -24.13
CA LYS A 39 3.37 14.28 -25.06
C LYS A 39 2.99 15.61 -24.38
N TYR A 40 3.17 15.71 -23.07
CA TYR A 40 2.71 16.84 -22.26
C TYR A 40 3.81 17.89 -22.07
N ALA A 41 3.39 19.14 -21.91
CA ALA A 41 4.31 20.23 -21.60
C ALA A 41 4.92 20.03 -20.20
N HIS A 42 6.22 20.30 -20.07
CA HIS A 42 6.94 20.19 -18.81
C HIS A 42 7.90 21.36 -18.63
N SER A 43 8.27 21.62 -17.37
CA SER A 43 9.28 22.60 -16.99
C SER A 43 10.58 21.87 -16.65
N ASP A 44 11.63 22.09 -17.43
CA ASP A 44 12.97 21.53 -17.19
C ASP A 44 13.78 22.26 -16.11
N GLY A 45 13.25 23.37 -15.58
CA GLY A 45 13.87 24.11 -14.49
C GLY A 45 13.88 23.32 -13.17
N ASN A 46 14.94 23.47 -12.39
CA ASN A 46 14.99 22.98 -11.01
C ASN A 46 14.11 23.81 -10.05
N ALA A 47 13.67 24.99 -10.48
CA ALA A 47 12.73 25.81 -9.74
C ALA A 47 11.32 25.21 -9.79
N ARG A 48 10.52 25.49 -8.76
CA ARG A 48 9.12 25.06 -8.72
C ARG A 48 8.32 25.75 -9.81
N PHE A 49 7.56 24.96 -10.59
CA PHE A 49 6.52 25.48 -11.46
C PHE A 49 5.22 25.72 -10.66
N LEU A 50 4.70 26.94 -10.70
CA LEU A 50 3.46 27.30 -10.00
C LEU A 50 2.25 26.86 -10.81
N HIS A 51 1.37 26.09 -10.18
CA HIS A 51 0.19 25.53 -10.83
C HIS A 51 -1.05 26.37 -10.55
N HIS A 52 -1.56 27.04 -11.59
CA HIS A 52 -2.89 27.62 -11.64
C HIS A 52 -3.72 26.78 -12.62
N ILE A 53 -4.66 25.99 -12.11
CA ILE A 53 -5.30 24.94 -12.88
C ILE A 53 -6.81 25.13 -12.88
N THR A 54 -7.45 25.00 -14.05
CA THR A 54 -8.90 24.83 -14.13
C THR A 54 -9.28 23.43 -13.65
N LEU A 55 -10.14 23.35 -12.65
CA LEU A 55 -10.61 22.08 -12.09
C LEU A 55 -11.77 21.50 -12.92
N TYR A 56 -11.86 20.17 -12.99
CA TYR A 56 -12.93 19.44 -13.67
C TYR A 56 -13.47 18.33 -12.77
N ASP A 57 -14.77 18.05 -12.88
CA ASP A 57 -15.40 16.89 -12.25
C ASP A 57 -15.26 15.61 -13.11
N ALA A 58 -15.80 14.50 -12.61
CA ALA A 58 -15.72 13.19 -13.28
C ALA A 58 -16.43 13.16 -14.65
N ASP A 59 -17.46 13.99 -14.83
CA ASP A 59 -18.20 14.15 -16.09
C ASP A 59 -17.50 15.13 -17.04
N ASN A 60 -16.28 15.55 -16.70
CA ASN A 60 -15.45 16.45 -17.48
C ASN A 60 -16.04 17.87 -17.60
N GLN A 61 -16.92 18.25 -16.67
CA GLN A 61 -17.45 19.60 -16.57
C GLN A 61 -16.50 20.47 -15.74
N ARG A 62 -16.34 21.72 -16.17
CA ARG A 62 -15.51 22.69 -15.47
C ARG A 62 -16.14 23.03 -14.12
N ILE A 63 -15.31 23.04 -13.08
CA ILE A 63 -15.73 23.42 -11.73
C ILE A 63 -15.58 24.92 -11.56
N GLU A 64 -16.68 25.53 -11.16
CA GLU A 64 -16.78 26.94 -10.78
C GLU A 64 -17.12 27.03 -9.28
N PRO A 65 -17.02 28.22 -8.65
CA PRO A 65 -17.43 28.39 -7.25
C PRO A 65 -18.87 27.96 -6.93
N ALA A 66 -19.76 27.98 -7.92
CA ALA A 66 -21.16 27.56 -7.78
C ALA A 66 -21.40 26.06 -8.06
N SER A 67 -20.41 25.33 -8.56
CA SER A 67 -20.51 23.88 -8.79
C SER A 67 -20.72 23.13 -7.48
N THR A 68 -21.32 21.93 -7.57
CA THR A 68 -21.59 21.08 -6.39
C THR A 68 -21.02 19.68 -6.50
N THR A 69 -20.51 19.31 -7.68
CA THR A 69 -19.79 18.05 -7.93
C THR A 69 -18.35 18.15 -7.40
N PRO A 70 -17.72 17.04 -6.99
CA PRO A 70 -16.32 17.03 -6.57
C PRO A 70 -15.36 17.12 -7.75
N TYR A 71 -14.14 17.61 -7.50
CA TYR A 71 -13.09 17.56 -8.50
C TYR A 71 -12.61 16.12 -8.72
N SER A 72 -12.30 15.81 -9.98
CA SER A 72 -11.66 14.58 -10.42
C SER A 72 -10.20 14.84 -10.74
N SER A 73 -9.29 14.09 -10.13
CA SER A 73 -7.87 14.16 -10.45
C SER A 73 -7.59 13.59 -11.84
N SER A 74 -8.34 12.58 -12.26
CA SER A 74 -8.20 12.00 -13.60
C SER A 74 -8.58 13.01 -14.69
N LYS A 75 -9.67 13.78 -14.51
CA LYS A 75 -10.12 14.80 -15.48
C LYS A 75 -9.45 16.16 -15.33
N THR A 76 -8.82 16.43 -14.18
CA THR A 76 -8.07 17.67 -13.94
C THR A 76 -6.59 17.49 -14.26
N CYS A 77 -5.89 16.64 -13.51
CA CYS A 77 -4.45 16.42 -13.67
C CYS A 77 -4.12 15.62 -14.93
N GLY A 78 -4.99 14.68 -15.35
CA GLY A 78 -4.81 13.87 -16.56
C GLY A 78 -4.79 14.66 -17.87
N ARG A 79 -5.16 15.95 -17.83
CA ARG A 79 -5.03 16.88 -18.97
C ARG A 79 -3.60 17.34 -19.21
N CYS A 80 -2.77 17.32 -18.18
CA CYS A 80 -1.37 17.79 -18.22
C CYS A 80 -0.36 16.68 -17.88
N HIS A 81 -0.82 15.55 -17.35
CA HIS A 81 0.02 14.41 -17.00
C HIS A 81 -0.61 13.11 -17.53
N ASP A 82 0.23 12.14 -17.87
CA ASP A 82 -0.23 10.84 -18.33
C ASP A 82 -0.76 10.00 -17.16
N TYR A 83 -2.04 10.19 -16.83
CA TYR A 83 -2.70 9.50 -15.73
C TYR A 83 -2.67 7.97 -15.90
N GLU A 84 -2.72 7.48 -17.14
CA GLU A 84 -2.66 6.06 -17.42
C GLU A 84 -1.29 5.49 -17.11
N THR A 85 -0.22 6.15 -17.58
CA THR A 85 1.15 5.75 -17.22
C THR A 85 1.37 5.79 -15.70
N ILE A 86 0.83 6.81 -15.01
CA ILE A 86 0.91 6.91 -13.54
C ILE A 86 0.20 5.75 -12.84
N SER A 87 -0.97 5.32 -13.35
CA SER A 87 -1.83 4.32 -12.70
C SER A 87 -1.22 2.92 -12.62
N HIS A 88 -0.12 2.68 -13.35
CA HIS A 88 0.63 1.41 -13.36
C HIS A 88 1.81 1.39 -12.37
N GLY A 89 2.06 2.49 -11.65
CA GLY A 89 3.11 2.56 -10.64
C GLY A 89 2.89 1.63 -9.44
N TRP A 90 3.94 1.43 -8.63
CA TRP A 90 3.95 0.44 -7.53
C TRP A 90 2.88 0.64 -6.45
N HIS A 91 2.44 1.89 -6.22
CA HIS A 91 1.38 2.19 -5.26
C HIS A 91 -0.03 1.85 -5.79
N PHE A 92 -0.16 1.59 -7.08
CA PHE A 92 -1.45 1.47 -7.74
C PHE A 92 -1.63 0.07 -8.33
N ASN A 93 -0.58 -0.58 -8.81
CA ASN A 93 -0.66 -1.75 -9.68
C ASN A 93 -0.92 -3.11 -9.01
N ALA A 94 -0.97 -3.19 -7.68
CA ALA A 94 -0.98 -4.49 -7.00
C ALA A 94 -2.19 -5.39 -7.34
N PHE A 95 -3.31 -4.80 -7.76
CA PHE A 95 -4.53 -5.48 -8.18
C PHE A 95 -4.52 -5.92 -9.67
N MET A 96 -3.56 -5.40 -10.46
CA MET A 96 -3.44 -5.67 -11.89
C MET A 96 -2.83 -7.06 -12.11
N SER A 97 -3.50 -7.90 -12.91
CA SER A 97 -3.13 -9.30 -13.13
C SER A 97 -1.85 -9.51 -13.94
N ASP A 98 -1.46 -8.51 -14.72
CA ASP A 98 -0.27 -8.49 -15.58
C ASP A 98 0.95 -7.82 -14.92
N SER A 99 0.79 -7.25 -13.72
CA SER A 99 1.90 -6.66 -12.98
C SER A 99 2.85 -7.73 -12.43
N VAL A 100 4.16 -7.47 -12.47
CA VAL A 100 5.15 -8.33 -11.83
C VAL A 100 5.08 -8.13 -10.31
N ASP A 101 5.00 -9.23 -9.55
CA ASP A 101 4.87 -9.20 -8.08
C ASP A 101 6.05 -8.55 -7.37
N GLY A 102 7.25 -8.68 -7.96
CA GLY A 102 8.48 -8.17 -7.40
C GLY A 102 8.78 -8.74 -6.02
N ARG A 103 9.61 -8.02 -5.25
CA ARG A 103 9.93 -8.41 -3.86
C ARG A 103 8.70 -8.30 -2.96
N GLU A 104 8.49 -9.30 -2.11
CA GLU A 104 7.42 -9.31 -1.10
C GLU A 104 7.51 -8.10 -0.17
N GLY A 105 6.35 -7.49 0.11
CA GLY A 105 6.20 -6.33 0.99
C GLY A 105 5.24 -6.60 2.15
N GLU A 106 4.74 -5.53 2.79
CA GLU A 106 3.71 -5.66 3.84
C GLU A 106 2.34 -5.95 3.19
N PRO A 107 1.66 -7.06 3.51
CA PRO A 107 0.32 -7.34 3.01
C PRO A 107 -0.73 -6.43 3.67
N TRP A 108 -1.91 -6.31 3.09
CA TRP A 108 -3.05 -5.70 3.76
C TRP A 108 -3.56 -6.65 4.84
N ILE A 109 -3.48 -6.27 6.11
CA ILE A 109 -3.98 -7.14 7.18
C ILE A 109 -5.41 -6.70 7.52
N TRP A 110 -6.38 -7.51 7.10
CA TRP A 110 -7.78 -7.30 7.43
C TRP A 110 -8.03 -7.66 8.89
N THR A 111 -8.34 -6.66 9.70
CA THR A 111 -8.66 -6.84 11.11
C THR A 111 -10.12 -6.62 11.38
N ASP A 112 -10.76 -7.56 12.09
CA ASP A 112 -12.12 -7.41 12.58
C ASP A 112 -12.20 -7.82 14.06
N PRO A 113 -12.30 -6.85 14.99
CA PRO A 113 -12.37 -7.16 16.41
C PRO A 113 -13.67 -7.89 16.80
N ARG A 114 -14.74 -7.79 15.98
CA ARG A 114 -16.03 -8.47 16.24
C ARG A 114 -15.91 -9.99 16.16
N THR A 115 -14.94 -10.47 15.38
CA THR A 115 -14.72 -11.89 15.09
C THR A 115 -13.32 -12.36 15.49
N GLY A 116 -12.48 -11.47 16.02
CA GLY A 116 -11.08 -11.75 16.35
C GLY A 116 -10.19 -11.94 15.11
N THR A 117 -10.62 -11.45 13.95
CA THR A 117 -9.93 -11.70 12.67
C THR A 117 -8.70 -10.79 12.51
N GLN A 118 -7.61 -11.36 12.01
CA GLN A 118 -6.36 -10.78 11.54
C GLN A 118 -5.92 -11.59 10.32
N LEU A 119 -6.36 -11.19 9.14
CA LEU A 119 -6.22 -11.95 7.90
C LEU A 119 -5.30 -11.21 6.93
N PRO A 120 -4.09 -11.74 6.62
CA PRO A 120 -3.19 -11.14 5.65
C PRO A 120 -3.71 -11.37 4.22
N LEU A 121 -3.93 -10.26 3.52
CA LEU A 121 -4.46 -10.20 2.17
C LEU A 121 -3.41 -9.65 1.19
N SER A 122 -3.38 -10.21 -0.01
CA SER A 122 -2.59 -9.68 -1.12
C SER A 122 -3.21 -10.09 -2.45
N TYR A 123 -3.26 -9.15 -3.39
CA TYR A 123 -3.58 -9.45 -4.79
C TYR A 123 -2.41 -10.10 -5.55
N ARG A 124 -1.22 -10.03 -4.96
CA ARG A 124 0.02 -10.65 -5.45
C ARG A 124 0.14 -12.06 -4.90
N LYS A 125 0.79 -12.96 -5.63
CA LYS A 125 0.92 -14.38 -5.24
C LYS A 125 2.02 -14.62 -4.20
N TRP A 126 2.01 -13.80 -3.15
CA TRP A 126 2.95 -13.90 -2.04
C TRP A 126 2.63 -15.10 -1.14
N LYS A 127 3.66 -15.63 -0.49
CA LYS A 127 3.49 -16.77 0.41
C LYS A 127 2.68 -16.32 1.64
N GLN A 128 1.83 -17.20 2.17
CA GLN A 128 1.08 -16.99 3.42
C GLN A 128 0.10 -15.80 3.39
N THR A 129 -0.29 -15.33 2.21
CA THR A 129 -1.35 -14.34 2.02
C THR A 129 -2.51 -14.94 1.24
N PHE A 130 -3.69 -14.34 1.35
CA PHE A 130 -4.88 -14.75 0.63
C PHE A 130 -5.34 -13.66 -0.34
N ASP A 131 -5.83 -14.05 -1.52
CA ASP A 131 -6.38 -13.11 -2.48
C ASP A 131 -7.75 -12.61 -2.00
N PRO A 132 -7.97 -11.29 -1.86
CA PRO A 132 -9.27 -10.74 -1.48
C PRO A 132 -10.43 -11.25 -2.36
N ARG A 133 -10.18 -11.48 -3.66
CA ARG A 133 -11.19 -11.90 -4.63
C ARG A 133 -11.72 -13.29 -4.33
N ASP A 134 -10.84 -14.21 -3.91
CA ASP A 134 -11.20 -15.59 -3.55
C ASP A 134 -12.08 -15.65 -2.30
N LEU A 135 -12.11 -14.57 -1.52
CA LEU A 135 -12.87 -14.44 -0.27
C LEU A 135 -14.17 -13.64 -0.44
N GLY A 136 -14.49 -13.22 -1.67
CA GLY A 136 -15.61 -12.31 -1.94
C GLY A 136 -15.45 -10.95 -1.25
N ILE A 137 -14.23 -10.50 -0.98
CA ILE A 137 -13.95 -9.15 -0.49
C ILE A 137 -13.78 -8.26 -1.72
N GLY A 138 -14.81 -7.46 -2.01
CA GLY A 138 -14.83 -6.60 -3.18
C GLY A 138 -13.83 -5.44 -3.09
N GLN A 139 -13.52 -4.82 -4.24
CA GLN A 139 -12.67 -3.62 -4.28
C GLN A 139 -13.24 -2.49 -3.41
N TRP A 140 -14.57 -2.33 -3.41
CA TRP A 140 -15.24 -1.34 -2.57
C TRP A 140 -14.98 -1.57 -1.07
N ASP A 141 -15.03 -2.83 -0.62
CA ASP A 141 -14.74 -3.19 0.77
C ASP A 141 -13.27 -2.93 1.13
N MET A 142 -12.35 -3.21 0.20
CA MET A 142 -10.93 -2.89 0.36
C MET A 142 -10.70 -1.38 0.50
N VAL A 143 -11.39 -0.55 -0.29
CA VAL A 143 -11.30 0.91 -0.19
C VAL A 143 -11.93 1.42 1.10
N ARG A 144 -13.08 0.86 1.50
CA ARG A 144 -13.69 1.19 2.78
C ARG A 144 -12.76 0.89 3.96
N GLN A 145 -12.06 -0.24 3.92
CA GLN A 145 -11.18 -0.68 5.01
C GLN A 145 -9.82 0.04 5.00
N PHE A 146 -9.21 0.22 3.83
CA PHE A 146 -7.81 0.68 3.70
C PHE A 146 -7.65 2.01 2.95
N GLY A 147 -8.71 2.60 2.40
CA GLY A 147 -8.67 3.81 1.57
C GLY A 147 -7.95 4.99 2.22
N GLY A 148 -8.08 5.13 3.53
CA GLY A 148 -7.37 6.16 4.32
C GLY A 148 -5.85 5.97 4.46
N ARG A 149 -5.33 4.83 3.97
CA ARG A 149 -3.93 4.36 4.08
C ARG A 149 -3.29 4.10 2.71
N ILE A 150 -3.99 4.42 1.62
CA ILE A 150 -3.52 4.31 0.24
C ILE A 150 -3.77 5.62 -0.51
N PRO A 151 -2.98 5.94 -1.55
CA PRO A 151 -3.13 7.18 -2.31
C PRO A 151 -4.39 7.24 -3.18
N GLY A 152 -5.24 6.20 -3.15
CA GLY A 152 -6.33 6.03 -4.11
C GLY A 152 -5.83 5.33 -5.37
N GLY A 153 -6.64 5.33 -6.42
CA GLY A 153 -6.37 4.54 -7.60
C GLY A 153 -6.41 3.04 -7.32
N GLY A 154 -6.02 2.25 -8.31
CA GLY A 154 -6.12 0.80 -8.30
C GLY A 154 -7.50 0.27 -7.84
N PRO A 155 -7.61 -0.44 -6.69
CA PRO A 155 -8.91 -0.88 -6.15
C PRO A 155 -9.87 0.28 -5.82
N GLY A 156 -9.38 1.52 -5.80
CA GLY A 156 -10.14 2.75 -5.66
C GLY A 156 -10.99 3.13 -6.87
N HIS A 157 -10.70 2.63 -8.07
CA HIS A 157 -11.54 2.92 -9.24
C HIS A 157 -12.78 2.03 -9.22
N ALA A 158 -13.95 2.65 -9.39
CA ALA A 158 -15.16 1.91 -9.66
C ALA A 158 -14.94 1.04 -10.92
N PRO A 159 -15.25 -0.26 -10.87
CA PRO A 159 -15.15 -1.12 -12.04
C PRO A 159 -16.08 -0.58 -13.13
N MET A 160 -15.61 -0.59 -14.38
CA MET A 160 -16.45 -0.23 -15.52
C MET A 160 -17.60 -1.24 -15.62
N ASN A 161 -18.81 -0.82 -15.25
CA ASN A 161 -20.11 -1.50 -15.44
C ASN A 161 -20.07 -2.99 -15.87
N GLU A 162 -19.96 -3.92 -14.92
CA GLU A 162 -20.54 -5.27 -15.08
C GLU A 162 -22.03 -5.33 -14.65
N GLY A 163 -22.75 -4.21 -14.75
CA GLY A 163 -24.14 -4.13 -14.27
C GLY A 163 -25.08 -3.17 -15.00
N ALA A 164 -24.66 -2.53 -16.10
CA ALA A 164 -25.50 -1.58 -16.84
C ALA A 164 -26.04 -2.10 -18.19
N ASN A 165 -25.80 -3.38 -18.51
CA ASN A 165 -26.44 -4.04 -19.66
C ASN A 165 -26.80 -5.48 -19.26
N LYS A 166 -27.90 -5.65 -18.52
CA LYS A 166 -28.76 -6.80 -18.78
C LYS A 166 -29.71 -6.37 -19.89
N PRO A 167 -29.61 -6.94 -21.11
CA PRO A 167 -30.77 -6.94 -21.99
C PRO A 167 -31.88 -7.62 -21.20
N THR A 168 -33.00 -6.93 -21.03
CA THR A 168 -34.27 -7.56 -20.66
C THR A 168 -34.48 -8.76 -21.57
N ASP A 169 -34.78 -9.92 -20.98
CA ASP A 169 -35.12 -11.16 -21.67
C ASP A 169 -36.31 -10.95 -22.61
N GLU A 170 -36.04 -10.50 -23.84
CA GLU A 170 -36.90 -10.64 -25.00
C GLU A 170 -35.99 -10.77 -26.23
N GLN A 171 -35.58 -12.01 -26.51
CA GLN A 171 -35.11 -12.58 -27.79
C GLN A 171 -33.91 -13.50 -27.56
N ALA A 172 -34.19 -14.67 -26.97
CA ALA A 172 -33.35 -15.84 -27.17
C ALA A 172 -33.98 -16.65 -28.29
N ASP A 173 -33.36 -16.62 -29.47
CA ASP A 173 -33.47 -17.71 -30.43
C ASP A 173 -32.09 -17.98 -31.05
N GLU A 174 -31.72 -19.26 -30.93
CA GLU A 174 -30.90 -20.05 -31.85
C GLU A 174 -29.45 -19.62 -32.13
N GLN A 175 -28.52 -20.17 -31.34
CA GLN A 175 -27.64 -21.27 -31.80
C GLN A 175 -26.62 -21.62 -30.71
N ALA A 176 -26.79 -22.80 -30.13
CA ALA A 176 -25.85 -23.44 -29.23
C ALA A 176 -24.81 -24.21 -30.06
N ASP A 177 -23.53 -23.99 -29.77
CA ASP A 177 -22.51 -25.01 -29.99
C ASP A 177 -21.61 -25.07 -28.75
N GLU A 178 -21.54 -26.27 -28.18
CA GLU A 178 -21.00 -26.61 -26.87
C GLU A 178 -19.46 -26.66 -26.90
N GLN A 179 -18.79 -26.05 -25.92
CA GLN A 179 -17.65 -26.66 -25.22
C GLN A 179 -17.53 -26.14 -23.77
N PRO A 180 -17.38 -27.00 -22.75
CA PRO A 180 -17.36 -26.58 -21.36
C PRO A 180 -15.95 -26.18 -20.92
N ARG A 181 -15.76 -24.90 -20.55
CA ARG A 181 -14.65 -24.50 -19.67
C ARG A 181 -15.12 -24.59 -18.24
N GLU A 182 -14.72 -25.67 -17.57
CA GLU A 182 -14.81 -25.80 -16.11
C GLU A 182 -13.91 -24.77 -15.43
N GLY A 183 -14.49 -23.62 -15.13
CA GLY A 183 -14.04 -22.72 -14.08
C GLY A 183 -15.28 -22.41 -13.25
N LYS A 184 -15.41 -23.04 -12.08
CA LYS A 184 -16.41 -22.65 -11.09
C LYS A 184 -16.15 -21.19 -10.72
N THR A 185 -16.86 -20.27 -11.36
CA THR A 185 -17.08 -18.94 -10.83
C THR A 185 -17.80 -19.15 -9.50
N ALA A 186 -17.17 -18.75 -8.41
CA ALA A 186 -17.86 -18.59 -7.14
C ALA A 186 -19.12 -17.77 -7.40
N GLU A 187 -20.26 -18.22 -6.87
CA GLU A 187 -21.53 -17.51 -6.93
C GLU A 187 -21.30 -16.02 -6.70
N SER A 188 -21.59 -15.25 -7.74
CA SER A 188 -21.39 -13.81 -7.80
C SER A 188 -21.99 -13.15 -6.57
N ASP A 189 -21.17 -12.33 -5.93
CA ASP A 189 -21.51 -11.40 -4.86
C ASP A 189 -22.86 -10.73 -5.13
N ASN A 190 -23.90 -11.20 -4.43
CA ASN A 190 -25.28 -10.68 -4.55
C ASN A 190 -25.44 -9.34 -3.81
N ARG A 191 -24.33 -8.66 -3.47
CA ARG A 191 -24.33 -7.34 -2.84
C ARG A 191 -24.53 -6.27 -3.90
N VAL A 192 -25.49 -5.38 -3.64
CA VAL A 192 -25.75 -4.24 -4.53
C VAL A 192 -24.55 -3.30 -4.52
N SER A 193 -24.00 -3.03 -5.70
CA SER A 193 -22.85 -2.13 -5.87
C SER A 193 -23.14 -0.74 -5.29
N ARG A 194 -22.25 -0.26 -4.42
CA ARG A 194 -22.32 1.11 -3.85
C ARG A 194 -21.53 2.14 -4.65
N TRP A 195 -20.77 1.72 -5.65
CA TRP A 195 -19.98 2.62 -6.51
C TRP A 195 -20.78 3.77 -7.13
N PRO A 196 -22.04 3.58 -7.60
CA PRO A 196 -22.84 4.68 -8.13
C PRO A 196 -23.15 5.79 -7.10
N LEU A 197 -23.11 5.46 -5.80
CA LEU A 197 -23.33 6.43 -4.73
C LEU A 197 -22.00 7.03 -4.23
N THR A 198 -20.96 6.21 -4.05
CA THR A 198 -19.68 6.63 -3.47
C THR A 198 -18.77 7.34 -4.47
N GLY A 199 -18.90 6.99 -5.76
CA GLY A 199 -17.93 7.28 -6.80
C GLY A 199 -16.57 6.58 -6.57
N SER A 200 -15.62 6.83 -7.45
CA SER A 200 -14.24 6.31 -7.37
C SER A 200 -13.38 7.09 -6.38
N LEU A 201 -12.53 6.39 -5.64
CA LEU A 201 -11.37 7.00 -4.98
C LEU A 201 -10.21 7.02 -5.99
N GLU A 202 -10.21 8.03 -6.87
CA GLU A 202 -9.18 8.23 -7.90
C GLU A 202 -7.77 8.40 -7.29
N ILE A 203 -6.73 8.35 -8.12
CA ILE A 203 -5.35 8.63 -7.69
C ILE A 203 -5.30 10.08 -7.19
N ASP A 204 -5.06 10.25 -5.90
CA ASP A 204 -4.96 11.56 -5.29
C ASP A 204 -3.53 12.07 -5.41
N CYS A 205 -3.22 12.76 -6.52
CA CYS A 205 -1.89 13.27 -6.79
C CYS A 205 -1.36 14.15 -5.64
N LEU A 206 -2.25 14.90 -4.98
CA LEU A 206 -1.88 15.86 -3.94
C LEU A 206 -1.65 15.21 -2.57
N ALA A 207 -2.11 13.97 -2.38
CA ALA A 207 -1.66 13.16 -1.24
C ALA A 207 -0.14 12.88 -1.27
N CYS A 208 0.54 13.03 -2.41
CA CYS A 208 2.00 12.92 -2.48
C CYS A 208 2.67 14.26 -2.81
N HIS A 209 2.11 14.96 -3.81
CA HIS A 209 2.70 16.17 -4.36
C HIS A 209 2.26 17.46 -3.67
N GLY A 210 1.19 17.45 -2.86
CA GLY A 210 0.80 18.61 -2.07
C GLY A 210 1.92 19.01 -1.10
N VAL A 211 2.24 20.29 -1.03
CA VAL A 211 3.19 20.81 -0.03
C VAL A 211 2.69 20.47 1.38
N SER A 212 3.59 20.10 2.29
CA SER A 212 3.24 19.82 3.68
C SER A 212 2.45 20.98 4.28
N GLY A 213 1.23 20.70 4.74
CA GLY A 213 0.33 21.69 5.32
C GLY A 213 -0.68 22.30 4.34
N SER A 214 -0.53 22.11 3.02
CA SER A 214 -1.55 22.50 2.03
C SER A 214 -2.59 21.40 1.78
N TYR A 215 -2.27 20.15 2.13
CA TYR A 215 -3.15 18.99 1.98
C TYR A 215 -3.50 18.36 3.34
N ASP A 216 -4.79 18.13 3.58
CA ASP A 216 -5.34 17.60 4.83
C ASP A 216 -5.76 16.13 4.70
N PHE A 217 -4.85 15.24 5.10
CA PHE A 217 -5.12 13.81 5.10
C PHE A 217 -6.25 13.39 6.04
N ASN A 218 -6.52 14.13 7.12
CA ASN A 218 -7.62 13.79 8.02
C ASN A 218 -8.96 14.14 7.38
N ALA A 219 -9.08 15.31 6.75
CA ALA A 219 -10.27 15.66 5.97
C ALA A 219 -10.56 14.61 4.87
N ARG A 220 -9.51 14.15 4.18
CA ARG A 220 -9.61 13.05 3.20
C ARG A 220 -10.12 11.76 3.83
N ARG A 221 -9.53 11.32 4.96
CA ARG A 221 -9.92 10.10 5.69
C ARG A 221 -11.35 10.17 6.20
N ASP A 222 -11.78 11.33 6.71
CA ASP A 222 -13.15 11.54 7.18
C ASP A 222 -14.17 11.34 6.06
N GLN A 223 -13.87 11.81 4.84
CA GLN A 223 -14.73 11.57 3.68
C GLN A 223 -14.74 10.08 3.28
N ILE A 224 -13.61 9.39 3.33
CA ILE A 224 -13.56 7.95 3.06
C ILE A 224 -14.38 7.17 4.09
N ALA A 225 -14.29 7.52 5.38
CA ALA A 225 -15.10 6.92 6.44
C ALA A 225 -16.61 7.15 6.23
N LYS A 226 -16.97 8.30 5.66
CA LYS A 226 -18.34 8.65 5.21
C LYS A 226 -18.76 7.98 3.90
N GLN A 227 -17.88 7.17 3.30
CA GLN A 227 -18.04 6.54 1.98
C GLN A 227 -18.16 7.55 0.83
N ASN A 228 -17.72 8.80 1.04
CA ASN A 228 -17.71 9.85 0.04
C ASN A 228 -16.42 9.77 -0.81
N PHE A 229 -16.17 8.64 -1.47
CA PHE A 229 -14.90 8.34 -2.12
C PHE A 229 -14.50 9.39 -3.17
N ALA A 230 -15.41 9.78 -4.07
CA ALA A 230 -15.15 10.81 -5.07
C ALA A 230 -14.91 12.22 -4.49
N TRP A 231 -15.42 12.51 -3.29
CA TRP A 231 -15.26 13.82 -2.64
C TRP A 231 -14.01 13.91 -1.74
N ALA A 232 -13.36 12.78 -1.47
CA ALA A 232 -12.28 12.71 -0.50
C ALA A 232 -11.10 13.61 -0.86
N ALA A 233 -10.71 13.62 -2.14
CA ALA A 233 -9.62 14.44 -2.62
C ALA A 233 -9.96 15.94 -2.55
N THR A 234 -11.22 16.31 -2.86
CA THR A 234 -11.73 17.70 -2.76
C THR A 234 -11.62 18.22 -1.33
N ALA A 235 -12.01 17.41 -0.36
CA ALA A 235 -11.86 17.74 1.05
C ALA A 235 -10.39 17.83 1.47
N GLY A 236 -9.54 16.90 1.01
CA GLY A 236 -8.11 16.91 1.29
C GLY A 236 -7.40 18.16 0.77
N MET A 237 -7.80 18.68 -0.38
CA MET A 237 -7.29 19.95 -0.93
C MET A 237 -7.77 21.20 -0.18
N GLN A 238 -8.76 21.08 0.70
CA GLN A 238 -9.38 22.21 1.40
C GLN A 238 -9.88 23.34 0.48
N ILE A 239 -10.36 22.98 -0.72
CA ILE A 239 -10.94 23.92 -1.71
C ILE A 239 -12.45 24.09 -1.56
N GLY A 240 -13.08 23.30 -0.69
CA GLY A 240 -14.50 23.35 -0.42
C GLY A 240 -14.87 22.49 0.78
N THR A 241 -16.12 22.61 1.22
CA THR A 241 -16.69 21.78 2.28
C THR A 241 -17.67 20.78 1.69
N ILE A 242 -17.68 19.56 2.22
CA ILE A 242 -18.57 18.49 1.75
C ILE A 242 -19.77 18.38 2.68
N GLN A 243 -20.97 18.53 2.14
CA GLN A 243 -22.24 18.40 2.85
C GLN A 243 -22.92 17.09 2.45
N GLY A 244 -23.20 16.23 3.42
CA GLY A 244 -23.79 14.90 3.18
C GLY A 244 -22.79 13.76 3.38
N GLU A 245 -23.31 12.55 3.54
CA GLU A 245 -22.52 11.33 3.66
C GLU A 245 -23.24 10.14 3.05
N VAL A 246 -22.56 9.45 2.14
CA VAL A 246 -23.09 8.28 1.42
C VAL A 246 -23.35 7.13 2.38
N SER A 247 -22.59 7.02 3.47
CA SER A 247 -22.80 6.00 4.51
C SER A 247 -24.21 5.99 5.13
N ARG A 248 -24.97 7.09 5.04
CA ARG A 248 -26.39 7.18 5.47
C ARG A 248 -27.40 6.77 4.40
N ILE A 249 -26.96 6.59 3.16
CA ILE A 249 -27.81 6.17 2.05
C ILE A 249 -27.87 4.64 2.03
N LYS A 250 -29.10 4.11 2.01
CA LYS A 250 -29.37 2.67 2.00
C LYS A 250 -28.78 2.01 0.76
N ASP A 251 -28.36 0.76 0.90
CA ASP A 251 -27.93 -0.06 -0.22
C ASP A 251 -29.04 -0.18 -1.28
N GLY A 252 -28.64 -0.20 -2.54
CA GLY A 252 -29.54 -0.28 -3.69
C GLY A 252 -30.40 0.94 -3.96
N ALA A 253 -30.15 2.07 -3.29
CA ALA A 253 -30.72 3.34 -3.69
C ALA A 253 -30.19 3.75 -5.08
N ASP A 254 -31.10 4.11 -5.98
CA ASP A 254 -30.74 4.59 -7.32
C ASP A 254 -30.34 6.08 -7.24
N PRO A 255 -29.09 6.45 -7.58
CA PRO A 255 -28.67 7.85 -7.62
C PRO A 255 -29.43 8.71 -8.63
N ALA A 256 -30.16 8.12 -9.60
CA ALA A 256 -30.97 8.85 -10.56
C ALA A 256 -32.32 9.31 -9.98
N GLU A 257 -32.78 8.76 -8.85
CA GLU A 257 -33.99 9.22 -8.17
C GLU A 257 -33.77 10.58 -7.49
N ASP A 258 -34.69 11.52 -7.67
CA ASP A 258 -34.53 12.89 -7.14
C ASP A 258 -34.38 12.91 -5.61
N ALA A 259 -35.10 12.03 -4.90
CA ALA A 259 -34.99 11.89 -3.44
C ALA A 259 -33.61 11.39 -2.97
N ILE A 260 -32.84 10.74 -3.84
CA ILE A 260 -31.48 10.26 -3.58
C ILE A 260 -30.46 11.28 -4.05
N LYS A 261 -30.64 11.91 -5.22
CA LYS A 261 -29.81 13.02 -5.70
C LYS A 261 -29.61 14.11 -4.66
N ASP A 262 -30.67 14.46 -3.92
CA ASP A 262 -30.60 15.47 -2.88
C ASP A 262 -29.87 15.02 -1.61
N LYS A 263 -29.70 13.72 -1.41
CA LYS A 263 -28.95 13.12 -0.30
C LYS A 263 -27.49 12.86 -0.64
N LEU A 264 -27.14 12.82 -1.93
CA LEU A 264 -25.75 12.68 -2.36
C LEU A 264 -24.91 13.84 -1.84
N PRO A 265 -23.64 13.61 -1.49
CA PRO A 265 -22.80 14.68 -0.99
C PRO A 265 -22.63 15.79 -2.03
N LYS A 266 -22.74 17.04 -1.58
CA LYS A 266 -22.55 18.24 -2.40
C LYS A 266 -21.35 19.00 -1.89
N VAL A 267 -20.52 19.49 -2.80
CA VAL A 267 -19.44 20.42 -2.48
C VAL A 267 -20.02 21.82 -2.36
N LYS A 268 -19.63 22.55 -1.32
CA LYS A 268 -19.70 24.01 -1.29
C LYS A 268 -18.28 24.54 -1.41
N TYR A 269 -17.92 24.99 -2.61
CA TYR A 269 -16.60 25.54 -2.90
C TYR A 269 -16.35 26.86 -2.18
N ASP A 270 -15.10 27.11 -1.81
CA ASP A 270 -14.66 28.41 -1.30
C ASP A 270 -14.28 29.30 -2.49
N ALA A 271 -15.11 30.28 -2.80
CA ALA A 271 -14.90 31.20 -3.92
C ALA A 271 -13.55 31.94 -3.84
N ASN A 272 -12.99 32.15 -2.63
CA ASN A 272 -11.69 32.82 -2.47
C ASN A 272 -10.50 31.96 -2.94
N ARG A 273 -10.72 30.69 -3.25
CA ARG A 273 -9.70 29.79 -3.82
C ARG A 273 -9.58 29.89 -5.34
N PHE A 274 -10.54 30.54 -5.99
CA PHE A 274 -10.59 30.71 -7.43
C PHE A 274 -10.06 32.09 -7.82
N ALA A 275 -9.19 32.15 -8.82
CA ALA A 275 -8.79 33.38 -9.48
C ALA A 275 -9.92 33.90 -10.39
N ASP A 276 -9.78 35.13 -10.88
CA ASP A 276 -10.78 35.77 -11.75
C ASP A 276 -11.01 35.01 -13.07
N ASP A 277 -10.02 34.26 -13.55
CA ASP A 277 -10.13 33.38 -14.72
C ASP A 277 -10.73 32.01 -14.40
N GLY A 278 -11.10 31.78 -13.14
CA GLY A 278 -11.64 30.55 -12.57
C GLY A 278 -10.63 29.41 -12.38
N THR A 279 -9.33 29.68 -12.50
CA THR A 279 -8.29 28.72 -12.10
C THR A 279 -8.12 28.69 -10.58
N VAL A 280 -7.64 27.56 -10.05
CA VAL A 280 -7.28 27.41 -8.65
C VAL A 280 -5.76 27.28 -8.54
N PHE A 281 -5.16 28.04 -7.62
CA PHE A 281 -3.76 27.85 -7.27
C PHE A 281 -3.61 26.56 -6.46
N VAL A 282 -2.78 25.64 -6.94
CA VAL A 282 -2.49 24.37 -6.28
C VAL A 282 -1.03 24.35 -5.84
N ASP A 283 -0.81 24.37 -4.52
CA ASP A 283 0.52 24.40 -3.95
C ASP A 283 1.12 22.98 -3.88
N LEU A 284 1.83 22.61 -4.95
CA LEU A 284 2.40 21.28 -5.14
C LEU A 284 3.90 21.31 -5.49
N VAL A 285 4.57 20.20 -5.24
CA VAL A 285 6.01 19.98 -5.47
C VAL A 285 6.24 18.78 -6.38
N ARG A 286 7.25 18.87 -7.25
CA ARG A 286 7.67 17.76 -8.12
C ARG A 286 8.20 16.57 -7.31
N GLN A 287 9.01 16.85 -6.28
CA GLN A 287 9.56 15.84 -5.38
C GLN A 287 8.74 15.81 -4.08
N PRO A 288 7.98 14.73 -3.81
CA PRO A 288 7.24 14.56 -2.57
C PRO A 288 8.11 14.75 -1.32
N GLN A 289 7.55 15.42 -0.31
CA GLN A 289 8.21 15.61 0.98
C GLN A 289 8.01 14.39 1.89
N ASN A 290 8.94 14.13 2.81
CA ASN A 290 8.88 12.98 3.74
C ASN A 290 7.55 12.87 4.51
N ASN A 291 6.95 14.01 4.87
CA ASN A 291 5.69 14.03 5.61
C ASN A 291 4.52 13.40 4.85
N SER A 292 4.51 13.47 3.52
CA SER A 292 3.51 12.79 2.70
C SER A 292 3.66 11.26 2.83
N CYS A 293 4.90 10.76 2.83
CA CYS A 293 5.21 9.34 2.99
C CYS A 293 4.83 8.81 4.38
N TYR A 294 5.11 9.58 5.44
CA TYR A 294 4.85 9.18 6.82
C TYR A 294 3.38 8.90 7.14
N GLN A 295 2.45 9.42 6.33
CA GLN A 295 1.02 9.11 6.46
C GLN A 295 0.73 7.62 6.32
N CYS A 296 1.46 6.92 5.45
CA CYS A 296 1.27 5.50 5.13
C CYS A 296 2.50 4.61 5.46
N HIS A 297 3.68 5.20 5.70
CA HIS A 297 4.95 4.48 5.93
C HIS A 297 5.63 4.76 7.29
N SER A 298 4.90 5.23 8.31
CA SER A 298 5.46 5.33 9.67
C SER A 298 5.48 3.97 10.38
N ASN A 299 6.42 3.82 11.32
CA ASN A 299 6.46 2.68 12.24
C ASN A 299 6.65 3.15 13.68
N ARG A 300 6.15 2.37 14.65
CA ARG A 300 6.35 2.57 16.09
C ARG A 300 6.75 1.28 16.76
N THR A 301 7.67 1.35 17.70
CA THR A 301 7.96 0.26 18.62
C THR A 301 6.95 0.24 19.76
N VAL A 302 6.58 -0.97 20.20
CA VAL A 302 5.69 -1.23 21.32
C VAL A 302 6.43 -2.10 22.34
N GLY A 303 6.56 -1.59 23.56
CA GLY A 303 7.10 -2.29 24.71
C GLY A 303 6.01 -2.71 25.70
N HIS A 304 6.42 -3.18 26.88
CA HIS A 304 5.51 -3.62 27.95
C HIS A 304 4.55 -2.52 28.43
N SER A 305 4.97 -1.26 28.35
CA SER A 305 4.18 -0.09 28.77
C SER A 305 3.39 0.55 27.61
N GLY A 306 3.28 -0.13 26.46
CA GLY A 306 2.61 0.37 25.26
C GLY A 306 3.57 0.98 24.24
N ILE A 307 3.05 1.90 23.43
CA ILE A 307 3.82 2.57 22.37
C ILE A 307 4.96 3.37 22.99
N GLU A 308 6.19 3.12 22.57
CA GLU A 308 7.34 3.84 23.10
C GLU A 308 7.27 5.32 22.72
N ALA A 309 7.82 6.22 23.55
CA ALA A 309 7.73 7.65 23.33
C ALA A 309 8.58 8.12 22.12
N ARG A 310 8.08 9.07 21.32
CA ARG A 310 8.80 9.48 20.09
C ARG A 310 10.12 10.20 20.38
N TRP A 311 10.18 11.00 21.43
CA TRP A 311 11.35 11.82 21.76
C TRP A 311 12.58 10.99 22.18
N THR A 312 12.39 9.71 22.54
CA THR A 312 13.48 8.81 22.93
C THR A 312 14.09 8.05 21.75
N HIS A 313 13.62 8.31 20.51
CA HIS A 313 14.08 7.63 19.32
C HIS A 313 14.87 8.58 18.42
N ASP A 314 16.03 8.13 17.96
CA ASP A 314 16.77 8.81 16.92
C ASP A 314 16.04 8.71 15.56
N GLN A 315 16.20 9.74 14.74
CA GLN A 315 15.76 9.71 13.35
C GLN A 315 16.66 8.80 12.51
N ASP A 316 16.14 8.28 11.40
CA ASP A 316 16.92 7.61 10.36
C ASP A 316 18.14 8.45 9.94
N ILE A 317 19.30 7.79 9.85
CA ILE A 317 20.60 8.43 9.61
C ILE A 317 20.67 9.15 8.25
N HIS A 318 19.98 8.63 7.23
CA HIS A 318 19.95 9.22 5.89
C HIS A 318 19.14 10.51 5.90
N LEU A 319 18.00 10.50 6.60
CA LEU A 319 17.19 11.71 6.77
C LEU A 319 17.91 12.77 7.60
N ARG A 320 18.66 12.35 8.64
CA ARG A 320 19.52 13.26 9.41
C ARG A 320 20.64 13.87 8.57
N ALA A 321 21.12 13.14 7.56
CA ALA A 321 22.09 13.64 6.57
C ALA A 321 21.47 14.56 5.51
N GLY A 322 20.16 14.84 5.58
CA GLY A 322 19.46 15.77 4.68
C GLY A 322 18.73 15.10 3.51
N MET A 323 18.79 13.76 3.38
CA MET A 323 18.06 13.06 2.32
C MET A 323 16.55 13.08 2.57
N GLN A 324 15.79 13.06 1.49
CA GLN A 324 14.37 12.76 1.46
C GLN A 324 14.14 11.29 1.08
N CYS A 325 12.97 10.74 1.39
CA CYS A 325 12.59 9.38 0.99
C CYS A 325 12.78 9.15 -0.51
N VAL A 326 12.38 10.14 -1.32
CA VAL A 326 12.43 10.11 -2.79
C VAL A 326 13.84 10.28 -3.36
N ASP A 327 14.85 10.60 -2.55
CA ASP A 327 16.24 10.61 -3.03
C ASP A 327 16.78 9.19 -3.27
N CYS A 328 16.26 8.22 -2.52
CA CYS A 328 16.50 6.79 -2.71
C CYS A 328 15.35 6.12 -3.50
N HIS A 329 14.11 6.35 -3.06
CA HIS A 329 12.89 5.83 -3.68
C HIS A 329 12.43 6.70 -4.86
N ARG A 330 13.25 6.73 -5.91
CA ARG A 330 13.00 7.54 -7.11
C ARG A 330 11.99 6.88 -8.03
N ASN A 331 11.29 7.68 -8.82
CA ASN A 331 10.47 7.25 -9.94
C ASN A 331 10.46 8.33 -11.03
N GLY A 332 10.18 7.91 -12.26
CA GLY A 332 9.78 8.80 -13.34
C GLY A 332 8.27 9.06 -13.33
N ILE A 333 7.74 9.55 -14.45
CA ILE A 333 6.29 9.74 -14.66
C ILE A 333 5.48 8.45 -14.51
N ASP A 334 6.10 7.30 -14.74
CA ASP A 334 5.52 5.96 -14.61
C ASP A 334 5.24 5.53 -13.16
N HIS A 335 5.73 6.28 -12.17
CA HIS A 335 5.52 6.00 -10.75
C HIS A 335 5.94 4.58 -10.30
N HIS A 336 6.84 3.91 -11.03
CA HIS A 336 7.54 2.74 -10.50
C HIS A 336 8.60 3.21 -9.51
N LEU A 337 8.18 3.45 -8.26
CA LEU A 337 9.10 3.76 -7.18
C LEU A 337 10.13 2.63 -7.00
N VAL A 338 11.40 2.99 -7.08
CA VAL A 338 12.52 2.12 -6.75
C VAL A 338 12.41 1.71 -5.27
N ARG A 339 12.54 0.41 -4.98
CA ARG A 339 12.43 -0.14 -3.62
C ARG A 339 13.79 -0.37 -2.97
N GLY A 340 14.88 -0.28 -3.74
CA GLY A 340 16.25 -0.14 -3.25
C GLY A 340 16.90 -1.45 -2.80
N PHE A 341 16.53 -2.58 -3.42
CA PHE A 341 17.14 -3.88 -3.13
C PHE A 341 18.10 -4.35 -4.23
N PRO A 342 19.11 -5.19 -3.90
CA PRO A 342 20.05 -5.69 -4.90
C PRO A 342 19.34 -6.45 -6.04
N GLY A 343 19.73 -6.15 -7.29
CA GLY A 343 19.15 -6.79 -8.48
C GLY A 343 17.74 -6.33 -8.85
N GLU A 344 17.26 -5.22 -8.28
CA GLU A 344 15.96 -4.64 -8.68
C GLU A 344 15.98 -4.24 -10.16
N LEU A 345 15.05 -4.82 -10.94
CA LEU A 345 14.83 -4.47 -12.34
C LEU A 345 13.74 -3.40 -12.42
N HIS A 346 14.07 -2.28 -13.05
CA HIS A 346 13.09 -1.21 -13.29
C HIS A 346 12.49 -1.35 -14.69
N PRO A 347 11.15 -1.20 -14.86
CA PRO A 347 10.51 -1.38 -16.17
C PRO A 347 11.02 -0.44 -17.27
N SER A 348 11.53 0.74 -16.91
CA SER A 348 12.16 1.65 -17.88
C SER A 348 13.51 1.15 -18.43
N GLY A 349 14.05 0.05 -17.91
CA GLY A 349 15.38 -0.47 -18.24
C GLY A 349 16.54 0.32 -17.63
N GLN A 350 16.26 1.40 -16.88
CA GLN A 350 17.29 2.17 -16.17
C GLN A 350 17.90 1.34 -15.04
N ASP A 351 19.22 1.45 -14.88
CA ASP A 351 19.95 0.75 -13.82
C ASP A 351 19.70 1.41 -12.45
N MET A 352 19.23 0.59 -11.50
CA MET A 352 18.94 0.98 -10.12
C MET A 352 20.03 0.56 -9.13
N LEU A 353 21.16 0.05 -9.61
CA LEU A 353 22.30 -0.42 -8.82
C LEU A 353 22.67 0.53 -7.67
N THR A 354 22.89 1.82 -8.00
CA THR A 354 23.31 2.82 -7.02
C THR A 354 22.20 3.36 -6.14
N LEU A 355 20.97 2.85 -6.27
CA LEU A 355 19.86 3.07 -5.34
C LEU A 355 19.68 1.92 -4.35
N SER A 356 20.62 0.96 -4.31
CA SER A 356 20.75 -0.03 -3.24
C SER A 356 21.78 0.41 -2.19
N CYS A 357 21.75 -0.18 -0.99
CA CYS A 357 22.73 0.12 0.06
C CYS A 357 24.18 -0.10 -0.43
N ALA A 358 24.44 -1.27 -1.03
CA ALA A 358 25.78 -1.63 -1.50
C ALA A 358 26.21 -0.76 -2.69
N GLY A 359 25.33 -0.54 -3.68
CA GLY A 359 25.68 0.28 -4.84
C GLY A 359 25.93 1.75 -4.48
N CYS A 360 25.13 2.33 -3.59
CA CYS A 360 25.32 3.70 -3.13
C CYS A 360 26.66 3.86 -2.37
N HIS A 361 26.90 3.01 -1.36
CA HIS A 361 28.04 3.17 -0.44
C HIS A 361 29.36 2.54 -0.92
N LEU A 362 29.30 1.44 -1.66
CA LEU A 362 30.47 0.62 -2.03
C LEU A 362 30.71 0.58 -3.54
N GLY A 363 29.73 0.99 -4.34
CA GLY A 363 29.83 1.06 -5.80
C GLY A 363 29.52 -0.26 -6.50
N GLY A 364 29.45 -0.21 -7.83
CA GLY A 364 29.09 -1.32 -8.70
C GLY A 364 30.13 -2.44 -8.71
N ASP A 365 31.43 -2.10 -8.69
CA ASP A 365 32.51 -3.10 -8.65
C ASP A 365 32.36 -4.04 -7.44
N PHE A 366 32.02 -3.48 -6.27
CA PHE A 366 31.76 -4.29 -5.07
C PHE A 366 30.54 -5.20 -5.24
N VAL A 367 29.46 -4.69 -5.84
CA VAL A 367 28.26 -5.48 -6.10
C VAL A 367 28.57 -6.62 -7.07
N ASP A 368 29.36 -6.36 -8.11
CA ASP A 368 29.79 -7.37 -9.08
C ASP A 368 30.69 -8.45 -8.50
N ASP A 369 31.62 -8.08 -7.64
CA ASP A 369 32.43 -9.04 -6.88
C ASP A 369 31.55 -9.90 -5.98
N LEU A 370 30.58 -9.28 -5.31
CA LEU A 370 29.66 -9.96 -4.40
C LEU A 370 28.72 -10.92 -5.13
N ASP A 371 28.17 -10.52 -6.26
CA ASP A 371 27.32 -11.38 -7.09
C ASP A 371 28.11 -12.59 -7.62
N ARG A 372 29.35 -12.37 -8.08
CA ARG A 372 30.25 -13.46 -8.48
C ARG A 372 30.55 -14.42 -7.33
N ALA A 373 30.85 -13.91 -6.13
CA ALA A 373 31.07 -14.75 -4.95
C ALA A 373 29.83 -15.58 -4.58
N MET A 374 28.64 -15.05 -4.85
CA MET A 374 27.36 -15.75 -4.66
C MET A 374 26.96 -16.66 -5.82
N GLY A 375 27.79 -16.78 -6.87
CA GLY A 375 27.46 -17.57 -8.07
C GLY A 375 26.30 -16.97 -8.89
N LYS A 376 26.02 -15.68 -8.73
CA LYS A 376 25.01 -14.95 -9.49
C LYS A 376 25.66 -14.28 -10.71
N GLN A 377 24.87 -14.12 -11.78
CA GLN A 377 25.30 -13.33 -12.92
C GLN A 377 25.33 -11.85 -12.52
N SER A 378 26.39 -11.13 -12.90
CA SER A 378 26.46 -9.69 -12.72
C SER A 378 25.28 -9.02 -13.41
N THR A 379 24.58 -8.17 -12.67
CA THR A 379 23.45 -7.39 -13.17
C THR A 379 23.87 -5.98 -13.63
N THR A 380 25.17 -5.66 -13.61
CA THR A 380 25.66 -4.33 -13.96
C THR A 380 25.90 -4.22 -15.47
N THR A 381 25.38 -3.15 -16.07
CA THR A 381 25.69 -2.83 -17.47
C THR A 381 26.92 -1.94 -17.50
N ARG A 382 28.06 -2.46 -17.99
CA ARG A 382 29.36 -1.75 -18.04
C ARG A 382 29.38 -0.46 -18.88
N GLU A 383 28.29 -0.14 -19.58
CA GLU A 383 28.20 1.04 -20.47
C GLU A 383 28.03 2.36 -19.69
N SER A 384 27.52 2.30 -18.47
CA SER A 384 27.32 3.48 -17.65
C SER A 384 28.41 3.56 -16.58
N GLY A 385 29.29 4.56 -16.65
CA GLY A 385 30.23 4.93 -15.57
C GLY A 385 29.55 5.38 -14.25
N THR A 386 28.31 4.95 -14.03
CA THR A 386 27.37 5.32 -12.97
C THR A 386 27.47 4.42 -11.75
N GLY A 387 28.40 3.46 -11.72
CA GLY A 387 28.64 2.56 -10.58
C GLY A 387 29.60 3.10 -9.51
N LEU A 388 29.97 4.38 -9.52
CA LEU A 388 30.89 4.92 -8.52
C LEU A 388 30.24 4.92 -7.13
N SER A 389 31.00 4.46 -6.13
CA SER A 389 30.62 4.60 -4.72
C SER A 389 30.52 6.08 -4.33
N GLY A 390 29.68 6.41 -3.35
CA GLY A 390 29.58 7.78 -2.85
C GLY A 390 28.41 8.58 -3.42
N ARG A 391 27.38 7.91 -3.95
CA ARG A 391 26.19 8.60 -4.48
C ARG A 391 25.59 9.48 -3.37
N LEU A 392 25.25 10.73 -3.72
CA LEU A 392 24.76 11.74 -2.76
C LEU A 392 25.72 12.02 -1.58
N GLY A 393 27.02 11.77 -1.75
CA GLY A 393 28.00 11.94 -0.67
C GLY A 393 27.97 10.83 0.37
N SER A 394 27.42 9.65 0.04
CA SER A 394 27.35 8.52 0.96
C SER A 394 28.75 8.10 1.43
N PRO A 395 28.99 7.94 2.74
CA PRO A 395 30.29 7.52 3.24
C PRO A 395 30.59 6.07 2.83
N ARG A 396 31.87 5.74 2.61
CA ARG A 396 32.29 4.36 2.39
C ARG A 396 32.47 3.65 3.74
N PRO A 397 31.62 2.69 4.11
CA PRO A 397 31.75 1.99 5.38
C PRO A 397 32.95 1.04 5.34
N GLN A 398 33.81 1.10 6.37
CA GLN A 398 35.03 0.28 6.43
C GLN A 398 34.75 -1.19 6.72
N HIS A 399 33.72 -1.48 7.54
CA HIS A 399 33.41 -2.83 8.03
C HIS A 399 34.65 -3.59 8.55
N ALA A 400 35.55 -2.89 9.26
CA ALA A 400 36.81 -3.47 9.74
C ALA A 400 36.55 -4.67 10.66
N GLY A 401 37.21 -5.79 10.37
CA GLY A 401 37.06 -7.04 11.12
C GLY A 401 35.81 -7.86 10.77
N LEU A 402 34.97 -7.43 9.82
CA LEU A 402 33.82 -8.20 9.35
C LEU A 402 34.25 -9.22 8.27
N PRO A 403 34.07 -10.54 8.50
CA PRO A 403 34.39 -11.54 7.48
C PRO A 403 33.54 -11.38 6.21
N PRO A 404 34.12 -11.55 4.99
CA PRO A 404 33.40 -11.39 3.72
C PRO A 404 32.09 -12.18 3.61
N LEU A 405 32.03 -13.37 4.22
CA LEU A 405 30.83 -14.21 4.30
C LEU A 405 29.58 -13.46 4.80
N HIS A 406 29.74 -12.41 5.61
CA HIS A 406 28.59 -11.61 6.09
C HIS A 406 27.89 -10.88 4.95
N PHE A 407 28.62 -10.37 3.95
CA PHE A 407 28.02 -9.72 2.79
C PHE A 407 27.30 -10.72 1.88
N GLU A 408 27.78 -11.97 1.84
CA GLU A 408 27.16 -13.05 1.08
C GLU A 408 25.90 -13.61 1.74
N LYS A 409 25.82 -13.58 3.07
CA LYS A 409 24.75 -14.25 3.85
C LYS A 409 23.78 -13.31 4.52
N LEU A 410 24.15 -12.07 4.79
CA LEU A 410 23.32 -11.08 5.49
C LEU A 410 23.05 -9.90 4.57
N SER A 411 21.83 -9.36 4.62
CA SER A 411 21.56 -8.06 4.04
C SER A 411 22.20 -6.95 4.87
N CYS A 412 22.47 -5.79 4.26
CA CYS A 412 22.90 -4.61 5.02
C CYS A 412 21.89 -4.25 6.12
N THR A 413 20.60 -4.42 5.84
CA THR A 413 19.51 -4.17 6.80
C THR A 413 19.47 -5.17 7.95
N ALA A 414 20.12 -6.33 7.88
CA ALA A 414 20.18 -7.26 9.01
C ALA A 414 20.85 -6.62 10.24
N CYS A 415 21.88 -5.81 10.01
CA CYS A 415 22.58 -5.07 11.06
C CYS A 415 22.16 -3.60 11.17
N HIS A 416 21.77 -2.98 10.04
CA HIS A 416 21.49 -1.54 9.97
C HIS A 416 20.01 -1.18 9.83
N GLY A 417 19.09 -2.15 9.88
CA GLY A 417 17.65 -1.94 9.70
C GLY A 417 16.85 -2.18 10.98
N GLY A 418 16.21 -1.13 11.49
CA GLY A 418 15.32 -1.22 12.65
C GLY A 418 16.06 -1.29 13.99
N PRO A 419 15.41 -1.82 15.04
CA PRO A 419 16.07 -2.09 16.32
C PRO A 419 17.29 -3.00 16.13
N LEU A 420 18.33 -2.79 16.93
CA LEU A 420 19.52 -3.65 16.89
C LEU A 420 19.16 -5.13 17.09
N PRO A 421 19.90 -6.06 16.45
CA PRO A 421 19.72 -7.49 16.65
C PRO A 421 19.70 -7.85 18.14
N ARG A 422 18.72 -8.66 18.54
CA ARG A 422 18.48 -9.03 19.94
C ARG A 422 17.79 -10.39 20.02
N GLU A 423 17.76 -10.98 21.22
CA GLU A 423 17.19 -12.32 21.44
C GLU A 423 15.68 -12.40 21.22
N GLN A 424 14.94 -11.33 21.51
CA GLN A 424 13.48 -11.31 21.44
C GLN A 424 12.97 -10.23 20.47
N ALA A 425 12.05 -10.60 19.60
CA ALA A 425 11.30 -9.65 18.80
C ALA A 425 10.48 -8.72 19.71
N ILE A 426 10.30 -7.47 19.27
CA ILE A 426 9.50 -6.48 19.98
C ILE A 426 8.22 -6.19 19.20
N GLY A 427 7.22 -5.62 19.88
CA GLY A 427 5.99 -5.21 19.22
C GLY A 427 6.27 -4.05 18.26
N ILE A 428 5.62 -4.09 17.10
CA ILE A 428 5.72 -3.06 16.07
C ILE A 428 4.31 -2.65 15.65
N MET A 429 4.09 -1.37 15.44
CA MET A 429 2.95 -0.85 14.69
C MET A 429 3.43 -0.19 13.41
N THR A 430 2.66 -0.38 12.34
CA THR A 430 2.92 0.19 11.01
C THR A 430 1.76 1.09 10.61
N SER A 431 2.01 2.14 9.81
CA SER A 431 0.95 3.00 9.30
C SER A 431 -0.07 2.24 8.44
N LEU A 432 0.39 1.28 7.63
CA LEU A 432 -0.47 0.50 6.74
C LEU A 432 -1.43 -0.42 7.52
N ALA A 433 -0.96 -1.09 8.57
CA ALA A 433 -1.81 -1.96 9.38
C ALA A 433 -2.60 -1.21 10.48
N HIS A 434 -2.11 -0.07 10.99
CA HIS A 434 -2.66 0.59 12.19
C HIS A 434 -3.08 2.06 12.00
N SER A 435 -3.11 2.58 10.77
CA SER A 435 -3.42 4.00 10.51
C SER A 435 -2.58 4.99 11.35
N LEU A 436 -1.26 4.82 11.48
CA LEU A 436 -0.46 5.71 12.36
C LEU A 436 -0.43 7.18 11.91
N GLY A 437 -0.77 7.48 10.65
CA GLY A 437 -0.94 8.85 10.14
C GLY A 437 -2.28 9.49 10.53
N GLU A 438 -3.24 8.72 11.02
CA GLU A 438 -4.57 9.19 11.44
C GLU A 438 -4.54 9.76 12.87
N LYS A 439 -5.34 10.81 13.10
CA LYS A 439 -5.57 11.33 14.45
C LYS A 439 -6.39 10.32 15.26
N GLY A 440 -5.75 9.64 16.21
CA GLY A 440 -6.44 8.73 17.13
C GLY A 440 -5.63 8.48 18.40
N HIS A 441 -6.31 8.05 19.46
CA HIS A 441 -5.62 7.52 20.64
C HIS A 441 -5.21 6.08 20.37
N ARG A 442 -3.96 5.74 20.69
CA ARG A 442 -3.43 4.39 20.53
C ARG A 442 -2.70 3.96 21.79
N VAL A 443 -2.92 2.72 22.19
CA VAL A 443 -2.33 2.13 23.39
C VAL A 443 -1.22 1.14 23.05
N GLY A 444 -1.12 0.71 21.79
CA GLY A 444 -0.16 -0.29 21.35
C GLY A 444 -0.67 -1.73 21.50
N ASN A 445 -1.96 -1.92 21.79
CA ASN A 445 -2.64 -3.22 21.90
C ASN A 445 -3.58 -3.50 20.73
N GLU A 446 -3.66 -2.57 19.77
CA GLU A 446 -4.49 -2.71 18.59
C GLU A 446 -4.07 -3.93 17.75
N LEU A 447 -5.06 -4.52 17.07
CA LEU A 447 -4.80 -5.51 16.04
C LEU A 447 -4.39 -4.79 14.74
N PRO A 448 -3.52 -5.41 13.92
CA PRO A 448 -2.92 -6.72 14.15
C PRO A 448 -1.69 -6.70 15.06
N ARG A 449 -1.44 -7.79 15.79
CA ARG A 449 -0.21 -7.93 16.59
C ARG A 449 0.97 -8.26 15.67
N ILE A 450 1.81 -7.26 15.41
CA ILE A 450 3.04 -7.42 14.63
C ILE A 450 4.24 -7.45 15.57
N ALA A 451 5.15 -8.38 15.36
CA ALA A 451 6.43 -8.47 16.05
C ALA A 451 7.61 -8.39 15.07
N GLY A 452 8.72 -7.79 15.50
CA GLY A 452 9.97 -7.80 14.74
C GLY A 452 11.10 -7.08 15.47
N PRO A 453 12.31 -7.05 14.90
CA PRO A 453 12.70 -7.83 13.73
C PRO A 453 12.79 -9.33 14.05
N VAL A 454 12.37 -10.17 13.12
CA VAL A 454 12.67 -11.62 13.08
C VAL A 454 13.58 -11.85 11.88
N TYR A 455 14.66 -12.60 12.05
CA TYR A 455 15.64 -12.80 10.96
C TYR A 455 15.32 -14.04 10.15
N ALA A 456 15.02 -13.86 8.87
CA ALA A 456 14.70 -14.96 7.95
C ALA A 456 15.42 -14.79 6.61
N LYS A 457 15.66 -15.91 5.92
CA LYS A 457 16.25 -15.90 4.58
C LYS A 457 15.21 -15.40 3.56
N GLY A 458 15.59 -14.46 2.72
CA GLY A 458 14.85 -14.08 1.52
C GLY A 458 15.11 -15.03 0.36
N ASP A 459 14.42 -14.82 -0.76
CA ASP A 459 14.55 -15.65 -1.96
C ASP A 459 15.94 -15.57 -2.59
N ASP A 460 16.70 -14.51 -2.31
CA ASP A 460 18.07 -14.31 -2.79
C ASP A 460 19.13 -15.09 -1.96
N GLY A 461 18.69 -15.81 -0.93
CA GLY A 461 19.50 -16.61 -0.02
C GLY A 461 20.09 -15.86 1.18
N ARG A 462 19.93 -14.53 1.25
CA ARG A 462 20.45 -13.70 2.35
C ARG A 462 19.43 -13.55 3.47
N VAL A 463 19.92 -13.32 4.68
CA VAL A 463 19.10 -13.05 5.87
C VAL A 463 18.72 -11.58 5.93
N TYR A 464 17.43 -11.31 6.11
CA TYR A 464 16.86 -9.97 6.26
C TYR A 464 16.10 -9.86 7.58
N PRO A 465 15.97 -8.64 8.15
CA PRO A 465 14.99 -8.39 9.19
C PRO A 465 13.59 -8.44 8.57
N GLN A 466 12.72 -9.24 9.16
CA GLN A 466 11.32 -9.41 8.79
C GLN A 466 10.42 -9.01 9.95
N ARG A 467 9.15 -8.78 9.63
CA ARG A 467 8.07 -8.62 10.60
C ARG A 467 7.17 -9.84 10.49
N VAL A 468 6.67 -10.30 11.62
CA VAL A 468 5.76 -11.44 11.69
C VAL A 468 4.44 -10.99 12.30
N VAL A 469 3.35 -11.50 11.72
CA VAL A 469 2.01 -11.46 12.29
C VAL A 469 1.57 -12.90 12.45
N TRP A 470 0.92 -13.22 13.57
CA TRP A 470 0.26 -14.51 13.70
C TRP A 470 -1.15 -14.39 13.11
N PRO A 471 -1.46 -15.02 11.96
CA PRO A 471 -2.78 -14.91 11.38
C PRO A 471 -3.81 -15.59 12.29
N ALA A 472 -4.97 -14.97 12.44
CA ALA A 472 -6.08 -15.49 13.21
C ALA A 472 -7.37 -15.21 12.44
N PHE A 473 -8.03 -16.23 11.91
CA PHE A 473 -9.22 -16.04 11.09
C PHE A 473 -10.09 -17.30 11.11
N TRP A 474 -11.33 -17.14 10.69
CA TRP A 474 -12.27 -18.24 10.50
C TRP A 474 -12.08 -18.80 9.09
N GLY A 475 -12.06 -20.13 8.96
CA GLY A 475 -11.82 -20.79 7.69
C GLY A 475 -12.54 -22.13 7.63
N SER A 476 -12.78 -22.61 6.41
CA SER A 476 -13.16 -24.00 6.16
C SER A 476 -11.92 -24.81 5.84
N ILE A 477 -11.96 -26.10 6.22
CA ILE A 477 -10.98 -27.09 5.79
C ILE A 477 -11.75 -28.12 4.98
N ALA A 478 -11.47 -28.17 3.69
CA ALA A 478 -12.01 -29.17 2.77
C ALA A 478 -10.85 -29.80 2.00
N ASP A 479 -10.80 -31.14 1.93
CA ASP A 479 -9.74 -31.89 1.24
C ASP A 479 -8.31 -31.47 1.67
N GLY A 480 -8.14 -31.12 2.95
CA GLY A 480 -6.86 -30.65 3.51
C GLY A 480 -6.46 -29.22 3.10
N LYS A 481 -7.26 -28.53 2.29
CA LYS A 481 -7.07 -27.13 1.92
C LYS A 481 -7.78 -26.22 2.93
N LEU A 482 -7.01 -25.33 3.56
CA LEU A 482 -7.54 -24.25 4.40
C LEU A 482 -7.94 -23.07 3.52
N THR A 483 -9.21 -22.66 3.60
CA THR A 483 -9.73 -21.47 2.92
C THR A 483 -10.35 -20.53 3.95
N PRO A 484 -9.84 -19.29 4.11
CA PRO A 484 -10.49 -18.31 4.98
C PRO A 484 -11.91 -18.02 4.55
N LEU A 485 -12.75 -17.60 5.48
CA LEU A 485 -14.10 -17.12 5.23
C LEU A 485 -14.12 -15.60 5.17
N ASN A 486 -15.11 -15.05 4.46
CA ASN A 486 -15.33 -13.61 4.42
C ASN A 486 -15.63 -13.06 5.84
N PRO A 487 -14.87 -12.08 6.34
CA PRO A 487 -15.03 -11.58 7.72
C PRO A 487 -16.43 -11.04 8.06
N ASP A 488 -17.13 -10.41 7.11
CA ASP A 488 -18.49 -9.91 7.36
C ASP A 488 -19.51 -11.05 7.43
N GLN A 489 -19.39 -12.05 6.56
CA GLN A 489 -20.24 -13.25 6.63
C GLN A 489 -20.03 -14.00 7.94
N VAL A 490 -18.78 -14.11 8.39
CA VAL A 490 -18.46 -14.67 9.71
C VAL A 490 -19.18 -13.88 10.79
N PHE A 491 -19.05 -12.55 10.80
CA PHE A 491 -19.74 -11.72 11.77
C PHE A 491 -21.25 -11.96 11.77
N ASP A 492 -21.90 -12.01 10.61
CA ASP A 492 -23.35 -12.21 10.52
C ASP A 492 -23.81 -13.54 11.14
N VAL A 493 -23.05 -14.61 10.91
CA VAL A 493 -23.33 -15.94 11.46
C VAL A 493 -22.99 -16.00 12.95
N THR A 494 -21.90 -15.37 13.38
CA THR A 494 -21.40 -15.45 14.76
C THR A 494 -21.95 -14.36 15.67
N ARG A 495 -22.64 -13.33 15.17
CA ARG A 495 -23.04 -12.13 15.94
C ARG A 495 -23.82 -12.45 17.21
N LYS A 496 -24.58 -13.55 17.24
CA LYS A 496 -25.32 -14.00 18.43
C LYS A 496 -24.40 -14.76 19.39
N SER A 497 -23.55 -15.64 18.86
CA SER A 497 -22.68 -16.53 19.63
C SER A 497 -21.46 -15.83 20.23
N LEU A 498 -20.88 -14.87 19.50
CA LEU A 498 -19.75 -14.05 19.94
C LEU A 498 -20.20 -12.71 20.54
N ARG A 499 -21.48 -12.59 20.90
CA ARG A 499 -21.99 -11.38 21.55
C ARG A 499 -21.38 -11.26 22.95
N VAL A 500 -20.29 -10.51 23.05
CA VAL A 500 -19.71 -10.12 24.33
C VAL A 500 -20.64 -9.09 24.97
N ARG A 501 -21.16 -9.41 26.15
CA ARG A 501 -21.96 -8.46 26.93
C ARG A 501 -21.05 -7.33 27.42
N ASN A 502 -21.58 -6.11 27.55
CA ASN A 502 -20.77 -4.94 27.95
C ASN A 502 -20.12 -5.11 29.34
N ASP A 503 -20.65 -6.00 30.18
CA ASP A 503 -20.15 -6.36 31.51
C ASP A 503 -19.24 -7.59 31.52
N PHE A 504 -18.98 -8.25 30.39
CA PHE A 504 -18.25 -9.53 30.35
C PHE A 504 -16.82 -9.42 30.90
N VAL A 505 -16.11 -8.34 30.57
CA VAL A 505 -14.76 -8.11 31.11
C VAL A 505 -14.82 -7.88 32.62
N THR A 506 -15.83 -7.14 33.10
CA THR A 506 -16.07 -6.96 34.53
C THR A 506 -16.41 -8.29 35.20
N GLU A 507 -17.27 -9.12 34.60
CA GLU A 507 -17.65 -10.45 35.10
C GLU A 507 -16.45 -11.41 35.18
N LEU A 508 -15.51 -11.33 34.23
CA LEU A 508 -14.26 -12.09 34.25
C LEU A 508 -13.30 -11.61 35.34
N LEU A 509 -13.18 -10.30 35.53
CA LEU A 509 -12.31 -9.69 36.54
C LEU A 509 -12.93 -9.71 37.95
N GLU A 510 -14.23 -9.93 38.05
CA GLU A 510 -15.00 -10.01 39.30
C GLU A 510 -15.74 -11.35 39.40
N PRO A 511 -15.01 -12.48 39.44
CA PRO A 511 -15.62 -13.80 39.49
C PRO A 511 -16.46 -13.96 40.75
N LYS A 512 -17.59 -14.67 40.64
CA LYS A 512 -18.38 -15.05 41.82
C LYS A 512 -17.58 -16.01 42.69
N LEU A 513 -17.30 -15.59 43.93
CA LEU A 513 -16.64 -16.41 44.93
C LEU A 513 -17.53 -17.61 45.30
N GLY A 514 -16.93 -18.79 45.41
CA GLY A 514 -17.61 -20.02 45.82
C GLY A 514 -18.03 -19.97 47.29
N SER A 515 -18.97 -20.83 47.70
CA SER A 515 -19.47 -20.86 49.09
C SER A 515 -18.37 -21.14 50.13
N SER A 516 -17.33 -21.89 49.78
CA SER A 516 -16.17 -22.13 50.65
C SER A 516 -15.32 -20.88 50.86
N GLU A 517 -15.12 -20.08 49.81
CA GLU A 517 -14.36 -18.83 49.86
C GLU A 517 -15.17 -17.77 50.63
N MET A 518 -16.46 -17.67 50.34
CA MET A 518 -17.39 -16.79 51.06
C MET A 518 -17.46 -17.11 52.56
N LYS A 519 -17.44 -18.39 52.93
CA LYS A 519 -17.34 -18.83 54.34
C LYS A 519 -16.02 -18.42 54.99
N ALA A 520 -14.91 -18.55 54.28
CA ALA A 520 -13.60 -18.14 54.81
C ALA A 520 -13.52 -16.62 55.05
N ILE A 521 -14.21 -15.83 54.22
CA ILE A 521 -14.19 -14.36 54.28
C ILE A 521 -15.18 -13.80 55.31
N LEU A 522 -16.41 -14.30 55.31
CA LEU A 522 -17.52 -13.77 56.13
C LEU A 522 -17.80 -14.60 57.39
N GLY A 523 -17.32 -15.84 57.46
CA GLY A 523 -17.65 -16.80 58.52
C GLY A 523 -18.93 -17.60 58.22
N ASP A 524 -19.10 -18.71 58.94
CA ASP A 524 -20.13 -19.73 58.68
C ASP A 524 -21.59 -19.24 58.85
N GLU A 525 -21.81 -18.18 59.62
CA GLU A 525 -23.15 -17.63 59.83
C GLU A 525 -23.46 -16.50 58.84
N ARG A 526 -22.50 -15.59 58.61
CA ARG A 526 -22.73 -14.38 57.81
C ARG A 526 -22.74 -14.63 56.31
N TYR A 527 -22.04 -15.65 55.79
CA TYR A 527 -21.99 -15.88 54.33
C TYR A 527 -23.37 -16.22 53.70
N ARG A 528 -24.35 -16.64 54.52
CA ARG A 528 -25.74 -16.93 54.08
C ARG A 528 -26.65 -15.71 54.12
N VAL A 529 -26.19 -14.62 54.75
CA VAL A 529 -26.94 -13.36 54.83
C VAL A 529 -26.90 -12.67 53.46
N LYS A 530 -28.00 -12.03 53.07
CA LYS A 530 -28.10 -11.38 51.76
C LYS A 530 -27.13 -10.19 51.67
N PRO A 531 -26.54 -9.90 50.50
CA PRO A 531 -25.55 -8.82 50.35
C PRO A 531 -26.00 -7.43 50.81
N GLU A 532 -27.30 -7.15 50.78
CA GLU A 532 -27.87 -5.86 51.18
C GLU A 532 -27.74 -5.62 52.70
N GLU A 533 -27.65 -6.70 53.48
CA GLU A 533 -27.55 -6.73 54.94
C GLU A 533 -26.11 -6.90 55.44
N TRP A 534 -25.13 -6.90 54.53
CA TRP A 534 -23.71 -6.90 54.89
C TRP A 534 -23.29 -5.54 55.44
N SER A 535 -22.42 -5.55 56.45
CA SER A 535 -21.75 -4.34 56.91
C SER A 535 -20.82 -3.80 55.82
N GLU A 536 -20.41 -2.54 55.96
CA GLU A 536 -19.47 -1.93 55.00
C GLU A 536 -18.11 -2.65 54.99
N GLU A 537 -17.67 -3.15 56.14
CA GLU A 537 -16.46 -3.95 56.27
C GLU A 537 -16.57 -5.31 55.54
N GLU A 538 -17.71 -5.98 55.66
CA GLU A 538 -17.96 -7.26 54.97
C GLU A 538 -18.02 -7.08 53.45
N ARG A 539 -18.69 -6.03 52.97
CA ARG A 539 -18.69 -5.69 51.53
C ARG A 539 -17.28 -5.43 51.00
N SER A 540 -16.47 -4.70 51.76
CA SER A 540 -15.08 -4.41 51.40
C SER A 540 -14.22 -5.69 51.32
N LYS A 541 -14.38 -6.60 52.30
CA LYS A 541 -13.67 -7.90 52.30
C LYS A 541 -14.04 -8.77 51.10
N VAL A 542 -15.33 -8.88 50.77
CA VAL A 542 -15.78 -9.64 49.59
C VAL A 542 -15.28 -8.99 48.31
N ALA A 543 -15.42 -7.67 48.16
CA ALA A 543 -14.95 -6.95 46.96
C ALA A 543 -13.44 -7.11 46.75
N SER A 544 -12.64 -7.03 47.81
CA SER A 544 -11.19 -7.24 47.72
C SER A 544 -10.84 -8.68 47.33
N ALA A 545 -11.54 -9.66 47.90
CA ALA A 545 -11.30 -11.07 47.57
C ALA A 545 -11.73 -11.40 46.13
N THR A 546 -12.86 -10.86 45.67
CA THR A 546 -13.33 -10.98 44.29
C THR A 546 -12.30 -10.42 43.31
N LYS A 547 -11.74 -9.24 43.60
CA LYS A 547 -10.70 -8.62 42.77
C LYS A 547 -9.40 -9.44 42.72
N GLU A 548 -8.98 -10.01 43.85
CA GLU A 548 -7.79 -10.89 43.90
C GLU A 548 -8.04 -12.22 43.18
N ALA A 549 -9.25 -12.78 43.29
CA ALA A 549 -9.62 -13.98 42.53
C ALA A 549 -9.59 -13.71 41.01
N GLY A 550 -10.10 -12.56 40.58
CA GLY A 550 -10.03 -12.12 39.18
C GLY A 550 -8.58 -11.99 38.67
N LYS A 551 -7.69 -11.37 39.44
CA LYS A 551 -6.24 -11.26 39.12
C LYS A 551 -5.49 -12.60 39.13
N LYS A 552 -6.05 -13.66 39.69
CA LYS A 552 -5.42 -14.99 39.71
C LYS A 552 -5.84 -15.82 38.49
N LEU A 553 -7.02 -15.54 37.95
CA LEU A 553 -7.55 -16.20 36.75
C LEU A 553 -6.91 -15.68 35.46
N PHE A 554 -6.37 -14.46 35.47
CA PHE A 554 -5.76 -13.75 34.34
C PHE A 554 -4.50 -13.04 34.79
#